data_AF-A0A3D5RY86-F1
#
_entry.id   AF-A0A3D5RY86-F1
#
_cell.length_a   1.000
_cell.length_b   1.000
_cell.length_c   1.000
_cell.angle_alpha   90.00
_cell.angle_beta   90.00
_cell.angle_gamma   90.00
#
_symmetry.space_group_name_H-M   'P 1'
#
loop_
_entity.id
_entity.type
_entity.pdbx_description
1 polymer ?
#
loop_
_entity_poly.entity_id
_entity_poly.type
_entity_poly.pdbx_seq_one_letter_code
_entity_poly.pdbx_strand_id
1 'polypeptide(L)'
;MIHKVLSRSYTIPLIMSEEVRYWPRIGMKVSREVADQFLAKLSSGEVGSILDEDLDEFVAVVPITQHELNTELDVLFTNPALDEPIVFDEANQAILELMEFESNRKQFILDAKADGMTMDEAKTAYEAAKGVLVKKYLPDSGESEEEE
;
A
#
# COMPACT_ATOMS: atom_id res chain seq x y z
N MET A 1 43.64 51.95 22.91
CA MET A 1 44.01 50.58 22.50
C MET A 1 42.73 49.83 22.15
N ILE A 2 42.43 49.65 20.86
CA ILE A 2 41.24 48.96 20.38
C ILE A 2 41.67 47.53 20.02
N HIS A 3 41.22 46.53 20.78
CA HIS A 3 41.55 45.13 20.50
C HIS A 3 40.68 44.64 19.35
N LYS A 4 41.32 44.34 18.21
CA LYS A 4 40.73 43.78 17.01
C LYS A 4 40.38 42.32 17.30
N VAL A 5 39.10 42.01 17.50
CA VAL A 5 38.63 40.62 17.57
C VAL A 5 38.60 40.07 16.16
N LEU A 6 39.55 39.20 15.84
CA LEU A 6 39.58 38.45 14.58
C LEU A 6 38.44 37.42 14.63
N SER A 7 37.32 37.74 13.98
CA SER A 7 36.27 36.79 13.66
C SER A 7 36.84 35.72 12.73
N ARG A 8 37.17 34.55 13.28
CA ARG A 8 37.42 33.36 12.48
C ARG A 8 36.10 32.93 11.86
N SER A 9 35.93 33.22 10.57
CA SER A 9 34.89 32.58 9.77
C SER A 9 35.22 31.10 9.68
N TYR A 10 34.51 30.26 10.44
CA TYR A 10 34.54 28.82 10.23
C TYR A 10 33.65 28.52 9.03
N THR A 11 34.26 28.29 7.87
CA THR A 11 33.59 27.59 6.77
C THR A 11 33.40 26.15 7.23
N ILE A 12 32.18 25.81 7.64
CA ILE A 12 31.78 24.42 7.86
C ILE A 12 31.89 23.74 6.49
N PRO A 13 32.72 22.70 6.31
CA PRO A 13 32.69 21.94 5.09
C PRO A 13 31.28 21.36 4.95
N LEU A 14 30.66 21.58 3.80
CA LEU A 14 29.42 20.93 3.41
C LEU A 14 29.72 19.43 3.32
N ILE A 15 29.67 18.73 4.46
CA ILE A 15 29.51 17.29 4.50
C ILE A 15 28.23 17.08 3.68
N MET A 16 28.35 16.40 2.54
CA MET A 16 27.20 16.00 1.73
C MET A 16 26.19 15.41 2.69
N SER A 17 25.13 16.17 2.98
CA SER A 17 24.13 15.77 3.96
C SER A 17 23.57 14.46 3.44
N GLU A 18 23.82 13.35 4.15
CA GLU A 18 23.12 12.11 3.87
C GLU A 18 21.65 12.44 3.75
N GLU A 19 21.05 12.08 2.61
CA GLU A 19 19.66 12.41 2.36
C GLU A 19 18.81 11.64 3.37
N VAL A 20 18.11 12.39 4.23
CA VAL A 20 17.23 11.83 5.26
C VAL A 20 15.78 12.06 4.87
N ARG A 21 15.01 10.97 4.73
CA ARG A 21 13.59 10.98 4.37
C ARG A 21 12.74 10.41 5.50
N TYR A 22 11.52 10.95 5.70
CA TYR A 22 10.57 10.38 6.66
C TYR A 22 9.96 9.12 6.05
N TRP A 23 10.10 7.97 6.72
CA TRP A 23 9.55 6.70 6.27
C TRP A 23 8.27 6.39 7.05
N PRO A 24 7.07 6.46 6.42
CA PRO A 24 5.80 6.27 7.13
C PRO A 24 5.68 4.91 7.82
N ARG A 25 6.22 3.85 7.22
CA ARG A 25 6.16 2.47 7.75
C ARG A 25 6.70 2.33 9.16
N ILE A 26 7.79 3.03 9.47
CA ILE A 26 8.46 2.94 10.77
C ILE A 26 8.30 4.22 11.61
N GLY A 27 7.58 5.22 11.09
CA GLY A 27 7.24 6.45 11.81
C GLY A 27 8.43 7.35 12.14
N MET A 28 9.55 7.24 11.40
CA MET A 28 10.75 8.05 11.68
C MET A 28 11.51 8.44 10.42
N LYS A 29 12.38 9.44 10.58
CA LYS A 29 13.33 9.90 9.55
C LYS A 29 14.52 8.96 9.46
N VAL A 30 14.88 8.53 8.25
CA VAL A 30 15.97 7.59 7.98
C VAL A 30 16.82 8.03 6.80
N SER A 31 18.11 7.72 6.85
CA SER A 31 18.98 7.66 5.67
C SER A 31 18.81 6.33 4.94
N ARG A 32 19.30 6.22 3.70
CA ARG A 32 19.22 4.98 2.92
C ARG A 32 19.85 3.80 3.66
N GLU A 33 21.03 4.00 4.25
CA GLU A 33 21.72 2.96 5.01
C GLU A 33 20.91 2.47 6.21
N VAL A 34 20.31 3.38 6.98
CA VAL A 34 19.45 3.02 8.11
C VAL A 34 18.22 2.25 7.63
N ALA A 35 17.62 2.68 6.53
CA ALA A 35 16.44 2.03 5.95
C ALA A 35 16.73 0.58 5.50
N ASP A 36 17.89 0.35 4.85
CA ASP A 36 18.34 -0.99 4.43
C ASP A 36 18.56 -1.93 5.63
N GLN A 37 19.04 -1.41 6.77
CA GLN A 37 19.18 -2.19 8.01
C GLN A 37 17.83 -2.61 8.63
N PHE A 38 16.79 -1.80 8.46
CA PHE A 38 15.43 -2.15 8.90
C PHE A 38 14.79 -3.20 7.98
N LEU A 39 15.08 -3.15 6.69
CA LEU A 39 14.62 -4.09 5.67
C LEU A 39 14.92 -5.54 6.06
N ALA A 40 16.15 -5.82 6.50
CA ALA A 40 16.58 -7.14 6.94
C ALA A 40 15.82 -7.66 8.18
N LYS A 41 15.28 -6.77 9.01
CA LYS A 41 14.48 -7.14 10.19
C LYS A 41 13.02 -7.40 9.81
N LEU A 42 12.47 -6.62 8.88
CA LEU A 42 11.07 -6.68 8.47
C LEU A 42 10.73 -7.88 7.58
N SER A 43 11.69 -8.40 6.81
CA SER A 43 11.45 -9.48 5.84
C SER A 43 11.54 -10.92 6.42
N SER A 44 11.62 -11.08 7.74
CA SER A 44 12.05 -12.35 8.38
C SER A 44 10.91 -13.25 8.89
N GLY A 45 9.68 -13.09 8.40
CA GLY A 45 8.54 -13.92 8.82
C GLY A 45 8.21 -15.05 7.84
N GLU A 46 8.12 -16.29 8.35
CA GLU A 46 7.30 -17.32 7.70
C GLU A 46 5.83 -16.97 7.89
N VAL A 47 5.07 -16.98 6.81
CA VAL A 47 3.68 -16.53 6.83
C VAL A 47 2.77 -17.66 6.39
N GLY A 48 1.98 -18.16 7.34
CA GLY A 48 0.94 -19.16 7.11
C GLY A 48 -0.43 -18.51 6.90
N SER A 49 -1.47 -19.34 6.89
CA SER A 49 -2.84 -18.85 7.01
C SER A 49 -3.25 -18.75 8.48
N ILE A 50 -4.08 -17.76 8.80
CA ILE A 50 -4.74 -17.62 10.10
C ILE A 50 -6.24 -17.91 9.94
N LEU A 51 -6.85 -18.55 10.93
CA LEU A 51 -8.31 -18.68 10.96
C LEU A 51 -8.89 -17.31 11.32
N ASP A 52 -9.69 -16.74 10.42
CA ASP A 52 -10.51 -15.58 10.72
C ASP A 52 -11.85 -16.07 11.29
N GLU A 53 -11.98 -16.01 12.63
CA GLU A 53 -13.16 -16.47 13.37
C GLU A 53 -14.44 -15.71 12.99
N ASP A 54 -14.31 -14.49 12.46
CA ASP A 54 -15.46 -13.69 12.05
C ASP A 54 -16.04 -14.15 10.70
N LEU A 55 -15.18 -14.73 9.84
CA LEU A 55 -15.51 -15.18 8.48
C LEU A 55 -15.62 -16.70 8.34
N ASP A 56 -15.24 -17.45 9.38
CA ASP A 56 -15.11 -18.91 9.38
C ASP A 56 -14.19 -19.44 8.24
N GLU A 57 -13.13 -18.71 7.92
CA GLU A 57 -12.24 -18.99 6.79
C GLU A 57 -10.75 -18.87 7.18
N PHE A 58 -9.90 -19.70 6.56
CA PHE A 58 -8.46 -19.52 6.63
C PHE A 58 -8.03 -18.42 5.65
N VAL A 59 -7.61 -17.28 6.18
CA VAL A 59 -7.08 -16.16 5.40
C VAL A 59 -5.57 -16.32 5.29
N ALA A 60 -5.05 -16.34 4.06
CA ALA A 60 -3.62 -16.28 3.83
C ALA A 60 -3.11 -14.92 4.31
N VAL A 61 -2.18 -14.92 5.25
CA VAL A 61 -1.45 -13.69 5.56
C VAL A 61 -0.48 -13.48 4.39
N VAL A 62 -0.54 -12.31 3.77
CA VAL A 62 0.39 -11.97 2.68
C VAL A 62 1.60 -11.28 3.33
N PRO A 63 2.78 -11.92 3.39
CA PRO A 63 3.98 -11.21 3.81
C PRO A 63 4.28 -10.10 2.82
N ILE A 64 4.68 -8.94 3.33
CA ILE A 64 5.36 -7.96 2.48
C ILE A 64 6.70 -8.58 2.10
N THR A 65 6.90 -8.74 0.80
CA THR A 65 8.09 -9.33 0.24
C THR A 65 9.28 -8.38 0.38
N GLN A 66 10.49 -8.94 0.40
CA GLN A 66 11.70 -8.14 0.34
C GLN A 66 11.74 -7.26 -0.92
N HIS A 67 11.16 -7.72 -2.03
CA HIS A 67 11.07 -6.94 -3.26
C HIS A 67 10.21 -5.69 -3.07
N GLU A 68 9.01 -5.81 -2.49
CA GLU A 68 8.12 -4.68 -2.21
C GLU A 68 8.77 -3.65 -1.26
N LEU A 69 9.47 -4.11 -0.23
CA LEU A 69 10.18 -3.23 0.70
C LEU A 69 11.35 -2.49 0.01
N ASN A 70 12.07 -3.14 -0.92
CA ASN A 70 13.11 -2.46 -1.70
C ASN A 70 12.50 -1.41 -2.63
N THR A 71 11.43 -1.74 -3.35
CA THR A 71 10.72 -0.80 -4.22
C THR A 71 10.21 0.41 -3.43
N GLU A 72 9.66 0.20 -2.24
CA GLU A 72 9.22 1.27 -1.35
C GLU A 72 10.37 2.23 -0.97
N LEU A 73 11.55 1.68 -0.63
CA LEU A 73 12.72 2.51 -0.32
C LEU A 73 13.26 3.22 -1.55
N ASP A 74 13.29 2.56 -2.70
CA ASP A 74 13.71 3.20 -3.95
C ASP A 74 12.78 4.37 -4.28
N VAL A 75 11.46 4.22 -4.11
CA VAL A 75 10.50 5.32 -4.25
C VAL A 75 10.77 6.43 -3.22
N LEU A 76 11.00 6.08 -1.95
CA LEU A 76 11.22 7.04 -0.86
C LEU A 76 12.40 7.99 -1.13
N PHE A 77 13.48 7.47 -1.71
CA PHE A 77 14.72 8.22 -1.97
C PHE A 77 14.86 8.72 -3.42
N THR A 78 14.15 8.14 -4.38
CA THR A 78 14.25 8.55 -5.81
C THR A 78 13.21 9.58 -6.19
N ASN A 79 12.02 9.56 -5.59
CA ASN A 79 10.98 10.49 -6.02
C ASN A 79 11.25 11.92 -5.49
N PRO A 80 11.24 12.94 -6.38
CA PRO A 80 11.07 14.32 -5.95
C PRO A 80 9.72 14.45 -5.25
N ALA A 81 9.57 15.45 -4.37
CA ALA A 81 8.27 15.78 -3.82
C ALA A 81 7.31 16.04 -5.00
N LEU A 82 6.19 15.33 -5.05
CA LEU A 82 5.19 15.53 -6.08
C LEU A 82 4.54 16.89 -5.85
N ASP A 83 4.81 17.85 -6.73
CA ASP A 83 4.18 19.17 -6.72
C ASP A 83 2.70 19.09 -7.14
N GLU A 84 2.30 18.02 -7.84
CA GLU A 84 0.94 17.77 -8.33
C GLU A 84 0.54 16.30 -8.13
N PRO A 85 -0.75 15.99 -7.89
CA PRO A 85 -1.23 14.63 -7.73
C PRO A 85 -1.08 13.81 -9.02
N ILE A 86 -0.74 12.52 -8.88
CA ILE A 86 -0.67 11.58 -10.00
C ILE A 86 -2.09 11.40 -10.56
N VAL A 87 -2.28 11.72 -11.84
CA VAL A 87 -3.50 11.42 -12.57
C VAL A 87 -3.33 10.05 -13.21
N PHE A 88 -4.07 9.06 -12.71
CA PHE A 88 -4.11 7.72 -13.28
C PHE A 88 -5.07 7.69 -14.47
N ASP A 89 -4.72 6.93 -15.51
CA ASP A 89 -5.65 6.60 -16.59
C ASP A 89 -6.78 5.68 -16.08
N GLU A 90 -7.83 5.52 -16.91
CA GLU A 90 -9.03 4.75 -16.54
C GLU A 90 -8.73 3.29 -16.18
N ALA A 91 -7.77 2.67 -16.85
CA ALA A 91 -7.36 1.28 -16.56
C ALA A 91 -6.68 1.17 -15.19
N ASN A 92 -5.76 2.09 -14.86
CA ASN A 92 -5.12 2.10 -13.55
C ASN A 92 -6.11 2.49 -12.43
N GLN A 93 -7.06 3.39 -12.69
CA GLN A 93 -8.13 3.69 -11.75
C GLN A 93 -9.02 2.47 -11.48
N ALA A 94 -9.35 1.69 -12.51
CA ALA A 94 -10.12 0.46 -12.37
C ALA A 94 -9.42 -0.57 -11.48
N ILE A 95 -8.10 -0.74 -11.66
CA ILE A 95 -7.27 -1.63 -10.83
C ILE A 95 -7.30 -1.18 -9.38
N LEU A 96 -7.12 0.12 -9.12
CA LEU A 96 -7.13 0.67 -7.76
C LEU A 96 -8.49 0.49 -7.08
N GLU A 97 -9.60 0.75 -7.80
CA GLU A 97 -10.96 0.55 -7.25
C GLU A 97 -11.23 -0.92 -6.92
N LEU A 98 -10.77 -1.86 -7.77
CA LEU A 98 -10.91 -3.29 -7.50
C LEU A 98 -10.07 -3.73 -6.29
N MET A 99 -8.83 -3.26 -6.19
CA MET A 99 -7.96 -3.55 -5.04
C MET A 99 -8.56 -3.02 -3.73
N GLU A 100 -9.08 -1.79 -3.74
CA GLU A 100 -9.75 -1.20 -2.58
C GLU A 100 -10.99 -2.01 -2.19
N PHE A 101 -11.82 -2.39 -3.16
CA PHE A 101 -13.00 -3.22 -2.93
C PHE A 101 -12.62 -4.58 -2.31
N GLU A 102 -11.62 -5.27 -2.86
CA GLU A 102 -11.15 -6.56 -2.34
C GLU A 102 -10.57 -6.46 -0.92
N SER A 103 -9.84 -5.38 -0.63
CA SER A 103 -9.29 -5.13 0.71
C SER A 103 -10.38 -4.97 1.78
N ASN A 104 -11.58 -4.51 1.38
CA ASN A 104 -12.72 -4.28 2.26
C ASN A 104 -13.68 -5.48 2.37
N ARG A 105 -13.35 -6.64 1.78
CA ARG A 105 -14.20 -7.85 1.79
C ARG A 105 -14.75 -8.20 3.18
N LYS A 106 -13.88 -8.20 4.20
CA LYS A 106 -14.29 -8.56 5.56
C LYS A 106 -15.37 -7.62 6.10
N GLN A 107 -15.16 -6.31 5.95
CA GLN A 107 -16.11 -5.31 6.43
C GLN A 107 -17.45 -5.44 5.67
N PHE A 108 -17.40 -5.60 4.35
CA PHE A 108 -18.60 -5.83 3.53
C PHE A 108 -19.44 -7.01 4.04
N ILE A 109 -18.80 -8.15 4.30
CA ILE A 109 -19.50 -9.36 4.77
C ILE A 109 -20.07 -9.15 6.17
N LEU A 110 -19.35 -8.46 7.05
CA LEU A 110 -19.82 -8.19 8.42
C LEU A 110 -21.00 -7.22 8.44
N ASP A 111 -20.98 -6.18 7.60
CA ASP A 111 -22.08 -5.23 7.46
C ASP A 111 -23.33 -5.94 6.90
N ALA A 112 -23.16 -6.77 5.86
CA ALA A 112 -24.25 -7.57 5.32
C ALA A 112 -24.87 -8.54 6.33
N LYS A 113 -24.05 -9.16 7.20
CA LYS A 113 -24.54 -9.97 8.33
C LYS A 113 -25.28 -9.14 9.37
N ALA A 114 -24.80 -7.93 9.66
CA ALA A 114 -25.47 -7.01 10.58
C ALA A 114 -26.85 -6.57 10.03
N ASP A 115 -26.99 -6.49 8.71
CA ASP A 115 -28.25 -6.22 8.00
C ASP A 115 -29.19 -7.44 7.92
N GLY A 116 -28.80 -8.57 8.51
CA GLY A 116 -29.63 -9.77 8.66
C GLY A 116 -29.39 -10.87 7.64
N MET A 117 -28.39 -10.74 6.76
CA MET A 117 -27.99 -11.83 5.87
C MET A 117 -27.30 -12.96 6.64
N THR A 118 -27.44 -14.19 6.16
CA THR A 118 -26.58 -15.29 6.58
C THR A 118 -25.16 -15.12 6.04
N MET A 119 -24.20 -15.86 6.60
CA MET A 119 -22.80 -15.82 6.14
C MET A 119 -22.67 -16.17 4.66
N ASP A 120 -23.38 -17.21 4.19
CA ASP A 120 -23.31 -17.68 2.81
C ASP A 120 -23.97 -16.69 1.84
N GLU A 121 -25.06 -16.04 2.26
CA GLU A 121 -25.71 -14.99 1.48
C GLU A 121 -24.81 -13.75 1.37
N ALA A 122 -24.17 -13.34 2.47
CA ALA A 122 -23.24 -12.21 2.48
C ALA A 122 -22.01 -12.45 1.58
N LYS A 123 -21.45 -13.67 1.59
CA LYS A 123 -20.36 -14.08 0.69
C LYS A 123 -20.81 -14.07 -0.77
N THR A 124 -22.01 -14.59 -1.05
CA THR A 124 -22.60 -14.58 -2.39
C THR A 124 -22.83 -13.15 -2.90
N ALA A 125 -23.33 -12.26 -2.05
CA ALA A 125 -23.56 -10.85 -2.36
C ALA A 125 -22.23 -10.11 -2.67
N TYR A 126 -21.17 -10.42 -1.93
CA TYR A 126 -19.83 -9.89 -2.19
C TYR A 126 -19.32 -10.29 -3.59
N GLU A 127 -19.40 -11.57 -3.96
CA GLU A 127 -18.96 -12.03 -5.30
C GLU A 127 -19.80 -11.41 -6.42
N ALA A 128 -21.11 -11.25 -6.21
CA ALA A 128 -21.98 -10.56 -7.17
C ALA A 128 -21.59 -9.08 -7.33
N ALA A 129 -21.33 -8.36 -6.23
CA ALA A 129 -20.89 -6.97 -6.25
C ALA A 129 -19.52 -6.82 -6.93
N LYS A 130 -18.59 -7.74 -6.67
CA LYS A 130 -17.31 -7.82 -7.37
C LYS A 130 -17.50 -7.99 -8.88
N GLY A 131 -18.39 -8.90 -9.29
CA GLY A 131 -18.71 -9.14 -10.71
C GLY A 131 -19.26 -7.89 -11.41
N VAL A 132 -20.13 -7.13 -10.74
CA VAL A 132 -20.63 -5.84 -11.25
C VAL A 132 -19.49 -4.83 -11.42
N LEU A 133 -18.58 -4.74 -10.45
CA LEU A 133 -17.43 -3.84 -10.50
C LEU A 133 -16.47 -4.20 -11.65
N VAL A 134 -16.19 -5.48 -11.86
CA VAL A 134 -15.36 -5.95 -12.98
C VAL A 134 -16.05 -5.65 -14.31
N LYS A 135 -17.36 -5.90 -14.43
CA LYS A 135 -18.13 -5.66 -15.66
C LYS A 135 -18.18 -4.17 -16.05
N LYS A 136 -18.15 -3.25 -15.08
CA LYS A 136 -18.06 -1.80 -15.32
C LYS A 136 -16.83 -1.43 -16.18
N TYR A 137 -15.73 -2.17 -16.04
CA TYR A 137 -14.44 -1.87 -16.68
C TYR A 137 -14.05 -2.83 -17.79
N LEU A 138 -14.79 -3.92 -17.97
CA LEU A 138 -14.63 -4.78 -19.13
C LEU A 138 -15.37 -4.15 -20.32
N PRO A 139 -14.74 -4.11 -21.51
CA PRO A 139 -15.46 -3.77 -22.73
C PRO A 139 -16.59 -4.78 -22.90
N ASP A 140 -17.76 -4.30 -23.31
CA ASP A 140 -18.94 -5.13 -23.56
C ASP A 140 -18.60 -6.13 -24.68
N SER A 141 -18.15 -7.33 -24.30
CA SER A 141 -17.98 -8.42 -25.24
C SER A 141 -19.38 -8.83 -25.65
N GLY A 142 -19.82 -8.36 -26.83
CA GLY A 142 -21.15 -8.56 -27.39
C GLY A 142 -21.47 -10.01 -27.74
N GLU A 143 -21.26 -10.95 -26.83
CA GLU A 143 -21.75 -12.31 -26.88
C GLU A 143 -22.97 -12.38 -25.96
N SER A 144 -24.13 -12.18 -26.59
CA SER A 144 -25.42 -12.59 -26.04
C SER A 144 -25.33 -14.06 -25.61
N GLU A 145 -25.71 -14.33 -24.37
CA GLU A 145 -26.04 -15.66 -23.89
C GLU A 145 -27.12 -16.25 -24.82
N GLU A 146 -26.72 -17.14 -25.74
CA GLU A 146 -27.65 -18.07 -26.37
C GLU A 146 -28.06 -19.07 -25.29
N GLU A 147 -29.22 -18.82 -24.69
CA GLU A 147 -30.00 -19.84 -23.99
C GLU A 147 -30.47 -20.88 -25.02
N GLU A 148 -29.93 -22.11 -24.96
CA GLU A 148 -30.58 -23.33 -25.46
C GLU A 148 -30.84 -24.32 -24.32
#